data_AF-A0A7X7HCA8-F1
#
_entry.id   AF-A0A7X7HCA8-F1
#
_cell.length_a   1.000
_cell.length_b   1.000
_cell.length_c   1.000
_cell.angle_alpha   90.00
_cell.angle_beta   90.00
_cell.angle_gamma   90.00
#
_symmetry.space_group_name_H-M   'P 1'
#
loop_
_entity.id
_entity.type
_entity.pdbx_description
1 polymer ?
#
loop_
_entity_poly.entity_id
_entity_poly.type
_entity_poly.pdbx_seq_one_letter_code
_entity_poly.pdbx_strand_id
1 'polypeptide(L)'
;MNRFENILLLGRPAAGKSEFIDCLKRVDENERARIFHIGKFLQVDDFVWIWEKFLEDNMWEESGFERIYSHKEGDNYGLNENAGRLFDFMLARFNKEVKKISEENPNYYESQTL
;
A
#
# COMPACT_ATOMS: atom_id res chain seq x y z
N MET A 1 9.78 1.62 25.49
CA MET A 1 8.31 1.56 25.33
C MET A 1 8.01 0.59 24.20
N ASN A 2 7.21 -0.45 24.43
CA ASN A 2 6.92 -1.44 23.39
C ASN A 2 6.06 -0.79 22.29
N ARG A 3 6.48 -0.92 21.04
CA ARG A 3 5.77 -0.47 19.83
C ARG A 3 5.71 -1.62 18.85
N PHE A 4 4.75 -1.58 17.93
CA PHE A 4 4.75 -2.50 16.79
C PHE A 4 5.78 -2.02 15.77
N GLU A 5 6.60 -2.94 15.28
CA GLU A 5 7.54 -2.65 14.19
C GLU A 5 6.81 -2.58 12.85
N ASN A 6 5.90 -3.52 12.61
CA ASN A 6 5.14 -3.64 11.36
C ASN A 6 3.65 -3.82 11.66
N ILE A 7 2.79 -3.10 10.93
CA ILE A 7 1.33 -3.26 10.99
C ILE A 7 0.79 -3.50 9.58
N LEU A 8 0.19 -4.66 9.38
CA LEU A 8 -0.53 -4.96 8.15
C LEU A 8 -2.00 -4.58 8.29
N LEU A 9 -2.43 -3.54 7.57
CA LEU A 9 -3.84 -3.11 7.55
C LEU A 9 -4.57 -3.70 6.34
N LEU A 10 -5.32 -4.78 6.57
CA LEU A 10 -6.09 -5.47 5.54
C LEU A 10 -7.57 -5.05 5.54
N GLY A 11 -8.18 -5.05 4.37
CA GLY A 11 -9.60 -4.75 4.23
C GLY A 11 -10.02 -4.58 2.78
N ARG A 12 -11.29 -4.81 2.48
CA ARG A 12 -11.86 -4.63 1.14
C ARG A 12 -11.76 -3.16 0.67
N PRO A 13 -11.91 -2.89 -0.64
CA PRO A 13 -12.13 -1.53 -1.11
C PRO A 13 -13.26 -0.84 -0.31
N ALA A 14 -13.08 0.44 -0.02
CA ALA A 14 -14.00 1.26 0.79
C ALA A 14 -14.26 0.74 2.24
N ALA A 15 -13.38 -0.08 2.80
CA ALA A 15 -13.51 -0.57 4.19
C ALA A 15 -13.06 0.43 5.28
N GLY A 16 -12.73 1.69 4.92
CA GLY A 16 -12.33 2.72 5.90
C GLY A 16 -10.83 2.73 6.26
N LYS A 17 -9.97 2.04 5.50
CA LYS A 17 -8.54 1.90 5.81
C LYS A 17 -7.81 3.24 5.73
N SER A 18 -8.05 4.00 4.67
CA SER A 18 -7.40 5.29 4.45
C SER A 18 -7.84 6.31 5.51
N GLU A 19 -9.11 6.27 5.91
CA GLU A 19 -9.68 7.07 6.98
C GLU A 19 -9.09 6.71 8.35
N PHE A 20 -8.88 5.41 8.61
CA PHE A 20 -8.18 4.96 9.81
C PHE A 20 -6.74 5.47 9.86
N ILE A 21 -6.00 5.38 8.74
CA ILE A 21 -4.64 5.90 8.64
C ILE A 21 -4.60 7.43 8.82
N ASP A 22 -5.51 8.17 8.18
CA ASP A 22 -5.62 9.63 8.35
C ASP A 22 -5.93 10.01 9.80
N CYS A 23 -6.84 9.28 10.47
CA CYS A 23 -7.10 9.44 11.89
C CYS A 23 -5.81 9.26 12.71
N LEU A 24 -5.06 8.18 12.49
CA LEU A 24 -3.79 7.94 13.19
C LEU A 24 -2.75 9.04 12.94
N LYS A 25 -2.65 9.56 11.70
CA LYS A 25 -1.74 10.67 11.36
C LYS A 25 -2.07 11.97 12.09
N ARG A 26 -3.34 12.17 12.49
CA ARG A 26 -3.79 13.36 13.23
C ARG A 26 -3.65 13.26 14.74
N VAL A 27 -3.49 12.06 15.29
CA VAL A 27 -3.20 11.88 16.73
C VAL A 27 -1.75 12.30 17.01
N ASP A 28 -1.52 12.99 18.13
CA ASP A 28 -0.17 13.31 18.61
C ASP A 28 0.71 12.05 18.69
N GLU A 29 1.99 12.17 18.35
CA GLU A 29 2.89 11.02 18.29
C GLU A 29 3.06 10.32 19.64
N ASN A 30 3.21 11.07 20.73
CA ASN A 30 3.41 10.47 22.06
C ASN A 30 2.12 9.77 22.52
N GLU A 31 0.97 10.39 22.26
CA GLU A 31 -0.32 9.80 22.60
C GLU A 31 -0.62 8.56 21.74
N ARG A 32 -0.33 8.62 20.44
CA ARG A 32 -0.48 7.48 19.53
C ARG A 32 0.43 6.33 19.93
N ALA A 33 1.69 6.61 20.28
CA ALA A 33 2.61 5.61 20.78
C ALA A 33 2.09 5.00 22.09
N ARG A 34 1.54 5.81 23.00
CA ARG A 34 1.08 5.39 24.33
C ARG A 34 -0.15 4.50 24.28
N ILE A 35 -1.12 4.87 23.47
CA ILE A 35 -2.41 4.17 23.40
C ILE A 35 -2.37 3.02 22.39
N PHE A 36 -1.78 3.25 21.21
CA PHE A 36 -1.85 2.31 20.10
C PHE A 36 -0.55 1.56 19.85
N HIS A 37 0.54 1.90 20.56
CA HIS A 37 1.87 1.32 20.31
C HIS A 37 2.40 1.62 18.90
N ILE A 38 1.99 2.77 18.33
CA ILE A 38 2.38 3.24 16.99
C ILE A 38 3.11 4.58 17.13
N GLY A 39 4.41 4.60 16.83
CA GLY A 39 5.24 5.82 16.88
C GLY A 39 5.02 6.70 15.65
N LYS A 40 6.06 7.47 15.27
CA LYS A 40 6.15 7.95 13.88
C LYS A 40 6.09 6.75 12.94
N PHE A 41 5.35 6.86 11.84
CA PHE A 41 5.20 5.73 10.93
C PHE A 41 5.23 6.14 9.46
N LEU A 42 5.68 5.19 8.64
CA LEU A 42 5.61 5.25 7.18
C LEU A 42 4.45 4.35 6.72
N GLN A 43 3.79 4.71 5.62
CA GLN A 43 2.74 3.90 5.01
C GLN A 43 3.25 3.39 3.66
N VAL A 44 3.11 2.09 3.42
CA VAL A 44 3.31 1.47 2.10
C VAL A 44 1.97 0.93 1.63
N ASP A 45 1.54 1.30 0.42
CA ASP A 45 0.19 1.05 -0.09
C ASP A 45 0.26 0.52 -1.52
N ASP A 46 -0.22 -0.70 -1.75
CA ASP A 46 -0.22 -1.33 -3.06
C ASP A 46 -1.25 -0.74 -4.01
N PHE A 47 -2.24 0.01 -3.51
CA PHE A 47 -3.22 0.65 -4.36
C PHE A 47 -2.56 1.59 -5.36
N VAL A 48 -1.50 2.31 -4.96
CA VAL A 48 -0.71 3.16 -5.86
C VAL A 48 -0.12 2.35 -7.01
N TRP A 49 0.45 1.18 -6.70
CA TRP A 49 1.10 0.31 -7.69
C TRP A 49 0.10 -0.39 -8.61
N ILE A 50 -1.06 -0.78 -8.09
CA ILE A 50 -2.14 -1.36 -8.89
C ILE A 50 -2.71 -0.29 -9.82
N TRP A 51 -2.92 0.93 -9.30
CA TRP A 51 -3.42 2.04 -10.10
C TRP A 51 -2.46 2.43 -11.23
N GLU A 52 -1.15 2.41 -10.97
CA GLU A 52 -0.13 2.55 -12.03
C GLU A 52 -0.36 1.56 -13.18
N LYS A 53 -0.76 0.31 -12.89
CA LYS A 53 -1.05 -0.69 -13.93
C LYS A 53 -2.30 -0.39 -14.73
N PHE A 54 -3.30 0.25 -14.14
CA PHE A 54 -4.49 0.68 -14.88
C PHE A 54 -4.16 1.83 -15.83
N LEU A 55 -3.29 2.74 -15.41
CA LEU A 55 -2.79 3.82 -16.27
C LEU A 55 -1.92 3.28 -17.41
N GLU A 56 -1.02 2.33 -17.12
CA GLU A 56 -0.24 1.64 -18.16
C GLU A 56 -1.14 0.91 -19.16
N ASP A 57 -2.20 0.24 -18.71
CA ASP A 57 -3.17 -0.41 -19.60
C ASP A 57 -3.93 0.57 -20.50
N ASN A 58 -4.20 1.80 -20.03
CA ASN A 58 -4.73 2.84 -20.90
C ASN A 58 -3.73 3.18 -22.01
N MET A 59 -2.45 3.34 -21.67
CA MET A 59 -1.40 3.63 -22.64
C MET A 59 -1.21 2.49 -23.65
N TRP A 60 -1.33 1.22 -23.22
CA TRP A 60 -1.30 0.06 -24.10
C TRP A 60 -2.46 0.10 -25.12
N GLU A 61 -3.68 0.35 -24.63
CA GLU A 61 -4.87 0.45 -25.47
C GLU A 61 -4.80 1.63 -26.45
N GLU A 62 -4.36 2.80 -26.00
CA GLU A 62 -4.12 3.98 -26.84
C GLU A 62 -3.07 3.71 -27.93
N SER A 63 -2.11 2.84 -27.63
CA SER A 63 -1.08 2.39 -28.58
C SER A 63 -1.55 1.26 -29.52
N GLY A 64 -2.80 0.81 -29.41
CA GLY A 64 -3.39 -0.22 -30.27
C GLY A 64 -3.12 -1.66 -29.81
N PHE A 65 -2.68 -1.86 -28.56
CA PHE A 65 -2.46 -3.17 -27.97
C PHE A 65 -3.57 -3.53 -26.97
N GLU A 66 -3.67 -4.81 -26.63
CA GLU A 66 -4.60 -5.27 -25.61
C GLU A 66 -4.14 -4.85 -24.19
N ARG A 67 -5.11 -4.59 -23.32
CA ARG A 67 -4.87 -4.36 -21.89
C ARG A 67 -4.39 -5.65 -21.23
N ILE A 68 -3.52 -5.55 -20.24
CA ILE A 68 -2.88 -6.70 -19.60
C ILE A 68 -3.59 -7.05 -18.28
N TYR A 69 -3.78 -6.07 -17.40
CA TYR A 69 -4.16 -6.30 -16.00
C TYR A 69 -5.62 -5.95 -15.69
N SER A 70 -6.19 -5.02 -16.45
CA SER A 70 -7.49 -4.41 -16.22
C SER A 70 -8.37 -4.42 -17.46
N HIS A 71 -9.66 -4.21 -17.22
CA HIS A 71 -10.64 -3.83 -18.23
C HIS A 71 -11.38 -2.56 -17.77
N LYS A 72 -11.99 -1.84 -18.70
CA LYS A 72 -12.83 -0.69 -18.37
C LYS A 72 -14.19 -1.18 -17.86
N GLU A 73 -14.67 -0.57 -16.79
CA GLU A 73 -15.99 -0.78 -16.21
C GLU A 73 -16.66 0.59 -15.98
N GLY A 74 -17.29 1.11 -17.03
CA GLY A 74 -17.77 2.49 -17.05
C GLY A 74 -16.61 3.48 -16.93
N ASP A 75 -16.68 4.38 -15.94
CA ASP A 75 -15.61 5.33 -15.60
C ASP A 75 -14.53 4.73 -14.67
N ASN A 76 -14.67 3.46 -14.29
CA ASN A 76 -13.75 2.75 -13.39
C ASN A 76 -12.99 1.63 -14.12
N TYR A 77 -12.12 0.96 -13.36
CA TYR A 77 -11.37 -0.21 -13.81
C TYR A 77 -11.81 -1.46 -13.04
N GLY A 78 -12.09 -2.52 -13.78
CA GLY A 78 -12.19 -3.87 -13.25
C GLY A 78 -10.87 -4.60 -13.46
N LEU A 79 -10.59 -5.58 -12.59
CA LEU A 79 -9.44 -6.45 -12.72
C LEU A 79 -9.77 -7.64 -13.62
N ASN A 80 -8.84 -8.04 -14.50
CA ASN A 80 -9.02 -9.21 -15.36
C ASN A 80 -9.06 -10.51 -14.53
N GLU A 81 -9.61 -11.60 -15.11
CA GLU A 81 -9.79 -12.88 -14.42
C GLU A 81 -8.51 -13.45 -13.78
N ASN A 82 -7.34 -13.13 -14.35
CA ASN A 82 -6.02 -13.57 -13.86
C ASN A 82 -5.34 -12.59 -12.89
N ALA A 83 -6.07 -11.59 -12.37
CA ALA A 83 -5.51 -10.56 -11.50
C ALA A 83 -4.94 -11.06 -10.17
N GLY A 84 -5.24 -12.31 -9.76
CA GLY A 84 -4.55 -12.95 -8.63
C GLY A 84 -3.02 -12.84 -8.74
N ARG A 85 -2.47 -13.01 -9.95
CA ARG A 85 -1.04 -12.89 -10.22
C ARG A 85 -0.51 -11.47 -10.01
N LEU A 86 -1.35 -10.45 -10.22
CA LEU A 86 -0.97 -9.06 -9.97
C LEU A 86 -0.80 -8.84 -8.46
N PHE A 87 -1.71 -9.36 -7.64
CA PHE A 87 -1.58 -9.28 -6.19
C PHE A 87 -0.35 -10.03 -5.66
N ASP A 88 -0.07 -11.23 -6.17
CA ASP A 88 1.15 -11.97 -5.84
C ASP A 88 2.42 -11.15 -6.18
N PHE A 89 2.41 -10.48 -7.34
CA PHE A 89 3.48 -9.59 -7.75
C PHE A 89 3.60 -8.36 -6.83
N MET A 90 2.47 -7.76 -6.39
CA MET A 90 2.48 -6.64 -5.45
C MET A 90 3.01 -7.07 -4.07
N LEU A 91 2.66 -8.26 -3.60
CA LEU A 91 3.23 -8.79 -2.35
C LEU A 91 4.75 -9.01 -2.47
N ALA A 92 5.22 -9.52 -3.62
CA ALA A 92 6.64 -9.64 -3.89
C ALA A 92 7.34 -8.25 -3.94
N ARG A 93 6.66 -7.22 -4.48
CA ARG A 93 7.14 -5.84 -4.46
C ARG A 93 7.20 -5.28 -3.03
N PHE A 94 6.18 -5.49 -2.20
CA PHE A 94 6.19 -5.12 -0.78
C PHE A 94 7.45 -5.61 -0.07
N ASN A 95 7.80 -6.88 -0.22
CA ASN A 95 9.00 -7.43 0.41
C ASN A 95 10.28 -6.68 0.01
N LYS A 96 10.36 -6.19 -1.24
CA LYS A 96 11.51 -5.39 -1.70
C LYS A 96 11.49 -3.99 -1.11
N GLU A 97 10.35 -3.32 -1.09
CA GLU A 97 10.21 -1.96 -0.55
C GLU A 97 10.47 -1.91 0.95
N VAL A 98 9.92 -2.86 1.71
CA VAL A 98 10.15 -3.00 3.16
C VAL A 98 11.63 -3.24 3.44
N LYS A 99 12.27 -4.14 2.70
CA LYS A 99 13.71 -4.42 2.82
C LYS A 99 14.54 -3.18 2.55
N LYS A 100 14.23 -2.46 1.47
CA LYS A 100 14.93 -1.22 1.10
C LYS A 100 14.87 -0.18 2.21
N ILE A 101 13.72 0.01 2.87
CA ILE A 101 13.58 0.93 4.02
C ILE A 101 14.57 0.58 5.12
N SER A 102 14.70 -0.71 5.47
CA SER A 102 15.63 -1.17 6.49
C SER A 102 17.11 -1.07 6.08
N GLU A 103 17.41 -1.24 4.79
CA GLU A 103 18.77 -1.11 4.25
C GLU A 103 19.22 0.36 4.19
N GLU A 104 18.33 1.28 3.84
CA GLU A 104 18.59 2.71 3.78
C GLU A 104 18.62 3.37 5.17
N ASN A 105 17.90 2.79 6.14
CA ASN A 105 17.89 3.23 7.53
C ASN A 105 17.97 2.02 8.50
N PRO A 106 19.18 1.57 8.86
CA PRO A 106 19.37 0.40 9.73
C PRO A 106 18.71 0.51 11.10
N ASN A 107 18.46 1.73 11.59
CA ASN A 107 17.87 2.00 12.90
C ASN A 107 16.38 2.40 12.79
N TYR A 108 15.73 2.15 11.64
CA TYR A 108 14.35 2.56 11.39
C TYR A 108 13.40 2.11 12.52
N TYR A 109 13.42 0.83 12.88
CA TYR A 109 12.51 0.25 13.86
C TYR A 109 12.81 0.64 15.31
N GLU A 110 13.94 1.31 15.60
CA GLU A 110 14.24 1.81 16.96
C GLU A 110 13.28 2.93 17.39
N SER A 111 12.68 3.64 16.44
CA SER A 111 11.78 4.77 16.70
C SER A 111 10.52 4.80 15.84
N GLN A 112 10.49 4.07 14.72
CA GLN A 112 9.40 4.13 13.74
C GLN A 112 8.67 2.80 13.59
N THR A 113 7.41 2.89 13.17
CA THR A 113 6.55 1.77 12.77
C THR A 113 6.39 1.80 11.25
N LEU A 114 6.28 0.64 10.61
CA LEU A 114 5.93 0.48 9.20
C LEU A 114 4.50 -0.03 9.02
#